data_AF-A0A1H0E201-F1
#
_entry.id   AF-A0A1H0E201-F1
#
_cell.length_a   1.000
_cell.length_b   1.000
_cell.length_c   1.000
_cell.angle_alpha   90.00
_cell.angle_beta   90.00
_cell.angle_gamma   90.00
#
_symmetry.space_group_name_H-M   'P 1'
#
loop_
_entity.id
_entity.type
_entity.pdbx_description
1 polymer ?
#
loop_
_entity_poly.entity_id
_entity_poly.type
_entity_poly.pdbx_seq_one_letter_code
_entity_poly.pdbx_strand_id
1 'polypeptide(L)'
;MLKRRLLAALLLVSLPAAAEPVFPSLKSCGQAGSDCALVLDANNYLVDANSGDKLSDTAESVGAMNSFELYRDGDRYILENENFSQAKSRRWLIFDYDNGRVALEGAYVFSMDINPGMGPYWHGYDCRADTKLFARPSDDSFSDAALRALCGDAEGMVVSGQSSSVTAPAKGLTVSVPVYKARIRAGSATYLFAGSEEPEIATLACLSNCVSGTQWQERVAVQPALLTDEQNETLCSADEDIYFSCPLTGGKTVSVCAWGNNKPTAGSVQYRYGMPGKIEMLYPQNRAAPKDKFFVVNASEGSVNLNIIKFKKGPYTYLVNQAFVSFLTVLKGDKVIFRQSCGAGRHAFISRAAMQGMESRPKSAEDFR
;
A
#
# COMPACT_ATOMS: atom_id res chain seq x y z
N MET A 1 -21.10 -68.47 -12.74
CA MET A 1 -21.72 -67.56 -11.75
C MET A 1 -20.89 -66.28 -11.68
N LEU A 2 -21.39 -65.20 -12.29
CA LEU A 2 -20.69 -63.92 -12.45
C LEU A 2 -21.01 -63.03 -11.22
N LYS A 3 -20.06 -62.86 -10.29
CA LYS A 3 -20.25 -61.99 -9.12
C LYS A 3 -19.94 -60.53 -9.50
N ARG A 4 -20.99 -59.74 -9.71
CA ARG A 4 -20.95 -58.27 -9.77
C ARG A 4 -20.32 -57.72 -8.49
N ARG A 5 -19.21 -56.97 -8.61
CA ARG A 5 -18.74 -56.07 -7.56
C ARG A 5 -19.35 -54.69 -7.80
N LEU A 6 -20.25 -54.26 -6.91
CA LEU A 6 -20.67 -52.87 -6.82
C LEU A 6 -19.48 -52.04 -6.34
N LEU A 7 -19.06 -51.03 -7.13
CA LEU A 7 -18.27 -49.92 -6.61
C LEU A 7 -19.23 -48.95 -5.88
N ALA A 8 -19.08 -48.84 -4.57
CA ALA A 8 -19.62 -47.72 -3.82
C ALA A 8 -18.74 -46.49 -4.08
N ALA A 9 -19.27 -45.49 -4.78
CA ALA A 9 -18.63 -44.19 -4.89
C ALA A 9 -18.73 -43.48 -3.53
N LEU A 10 -17.61 -43.39 -2.79
CA LEU A 10 -17.51 -42.47 -1.66
C LEU A 10 -17.56 -41.04 -2.22
N LEU A 11 -18.70 -40.37 -2.04
CA LEU A 11 -18.79 -38.92 -2.12
C LEU A 11 -18.00 -38.33 -0.94
N LEU A 12 -16.76 -37.93 -1.23
CA LEU A 12 -15.97 -37.04 -0.38
C LEU A 12 -16.70 -35.69 -0.34
N VAL A 13 -17.49 -35.48 0.71
CA VAL A 13 -17.99 -34.15 1.07
C VAL A 13 -16.79 -33.37 1.57
N SER A 14 -16.29 -32.44 0.76
CA SER A 14 -15.29 -31.46 1.16
C SER A 14 -15.91 -30.53 2.20
N LEU A 15 -15.59 -30.76 3.48
CA LEU A 15 -15.81 -29.77 4.53
C LEU A 15 -14.94 -28.54 4.19
N PRO A 16 -15.46 -27.30 4.31
CA PRO A 16 -14.62 -26.13 4.16
C PRO A 16 -13.52 -26.18 5.22
N ALA A 17 -12.27 -25.95 4.80
CA ALA A 17 -11.14 -25.85 5.71
C ALA A 17 -11.46 -24.83 6.81
N ALA A 18 -11.31 -25.22 8.07
CA ALA A 18 -11.47 -24.30 9.19
C ALA A 18 -10.45 -23.16 9.04
N ALA A 19 -10.89 -21.91 9.25
CA ALA A 19 -10.01 -20.75 9.19
C ALA A 19 -8.92 -20.87 10.27
N GLU A 20 -7.65 -20.82 9.87
CA GLU A 20 -6.52 -20.95 10.81
C GLU A 20 -6.19 -19.59 11.45
N PRO A 21 -5.91 -19.52 12.76
CA PRO A 21 -5.48 -18.28 13.41
C PRO A 21 -4.15 -17.80 12.84
N VAL A 22 -4.03 -16.49 12.60
CA VAL A 22 -2.77 -15.89 12.08
C VAL A 22 -1.70 -15.83 13.17
N PHE A 23 -2.10 -15.57 14.42
CA PHE A 23 -1.21 -15.47 15.58
C PHE A 23 -1.67 -16.43 16.71
N PRO A 24 -1.34 -17.73 16.63
CA PRO A 24 -1.85 -18.75 17.55
C PRO A 24 -1.28 -18.66 18.98
N SER A 25 -0.17 -17.95 19.18
CA SER A 25 0.59 -17.85 20.44
C SER A 25 0.78 -16.40 20.90
N LEU A 26 -0.12 -15.50 20.53
CA LEU A 26 -0.07 -14.07 20.83
C LEU A 26 -0.03 -13.80 22.35
N LYS A 27 0.94 -13.01 22.80
CA LYS A 27 1.11 -12.57 24.20
C LYS A 27 1.49 -11.10 24.25
N SER A 28 0.95 -10.34 25.22
CA SER A 28 1.31 -8.93 25.41
C SER A 28 2.67 -8.81 26.11
N CYS A 29 3.54 -7.94 25.59
CA CYS A 29 4.83 -7.61 26.20
C CYS A 29 4.72 -6.63 27.37
N GLY A 30 3.56 -5.98 27.56
CA GLY A 30 3.31 -5.08 28.70
C GLY A 30 3.01 -5.80 30.02
N GLN A 31 2.84 -7.12 30.00
CA GLN A 31 2.55 -7.91 31.19
C GLN A 31 3.82 -8.13 32.03
N ALA A 32 3.68 -8.10 33.36
CA ALA A 32 4.79 -8.37 34.26
C ALA A 32 5.37 -9.78 34.03
N GLY A 33 6.68 -9.86 33.75
CA GLY A 33 7.37 -11.12 33.44
C GLY A 33 7.20 -11.61 32.00
N SER A 34 6.95 -10.71 31.04
CA SER A 34 6.73 -11.05 29.62
C SER A 34 7.96 -11.58 28.88
N ASP A 35 9.16 -11.56 29.49
CA ASP A 35 10.45 -11.97 28.90
C ASP A 35 10.69 -11.44 27.46
N CYS A 36 10.03 -10.33 27.10
CA CYS A 36 10.20 -9.69 25.81
C CYS A 36 11.53 -8.93 25.80
N ALA A 37 12.34 -9.17 24.78
CA ALA A 37 13.59 -8.44 24.56
C ALA A 37 13.33 -6.99 24.09
N LEU A 38 12.12 -6.71 23.59
CA LEU A 38 11.65 -5.37 23.27
C LEU A 38 10.50 -4.97 24.17
N VAL A 39 10.48 -3.69 24.55
CA VAL A 39 9.38 -3.07 25.31
C VAL A 39 9.04 -1.69 24.75
N LEU A 40 7.78 -1.28 24.91
CA LEU A 40 7.37 0.11 24.73
C LEU A 40 7.57 0.84 26.07
N ASP A 41 8.50 1.80 26.12
CA ASP A 41 8.81 2.51 27.36
C ASP A 41 7.76 3.57 27.73
N ALA A 42 7.89 4.18 28.91
CA ALA A 42 6.97 5.21 29.40
C ALA A 42 6.96 6.50 28.55
N ASN A 43 7.95 6.68 27.67
CA ASN A 43 8.05 7.80 26.74
C ASN A 43 7.62 7.41 25.31
N ASN A 44 7.00 6.24 25.14
CA ASN A 44 6.53 5.68 23.88
C ASN A 44 7.63 5.38 22.87
N TYR A 45 8.85 5.10 23.33
CA TYR A 45 9.90 4.54 22.48
C TYR A 45 9.87 3.03 22.52
N LEU A 46 10.05 2.41 21.36
CA LEU A 46 10.37 0.98 21.29
C LEU A 46 11.85 0.79 21.61
N VAL A 47 12.16 0.08 22.70
CA VAL A 47 13.52 -0.07 23.23
C VAL A 47 13.90 -1.52 23.45
N ASP A 48 15.20 -1.81 23.29
CA ASP A 48 15.80 -3.05 23.78
C ASP A 48 15.77 -3.04 25.32
N ALA A 49 15.16 -4.07 25.91
CA ALA A 49 15.00 -4.16 27.36
C ALA A 49 16.32 -4.38 28.11
N ASN A 50 17.34 -4.93 27.45
CA ASN A 50 18.65 -5.21 28.04
C ASN A 50 19.60 -4.01 27.90
N SER A 51 19.71 -3.41 26.71
CA SER A 51 20.66 -2.31 26.46
C SER A 51 20.05 -0.92 26.67
N GLY A 52 18.72 -0.79 26.58
CA GLY A 52 18.01 0.49 26.58
C GLY A 52 18.09 1.23 25.24
N ASP A 53 18.65 0.61 24.19
CA ASP A 53 18.76 1.23 22.87
C ASP A 53 17.40 1.35 22.22
N LYS A 54 17.12 2.55 21.70
CA LYS A 54 15.88 2.83 20.97
C LYS A 54 15.94 2.28 19.56
N LEU A 55 14.80 1.83 19.02
CA LEU A 55 14.67 1.45 17.62
C LEU A 55 14.35 2.63 16.70
N SER A 56 14.10 3.82 17.24
CA SER A 56 13.98 5.10 16.54
C SER A 56 14.38 6.25 17.45
N ASP A 57 14.85 7.36 16.86
CA ASP A 57 15.11 8.60 17.60
C ASP A 57 13.83 9.42 17.84
N THR A 58 12.73 9.05 17.19
CA THR A 58 11.39 9.65 17.36
C THR A 58 10.44 8.66 18.04
N ALA A 59 9.70 9.13 19.04
CA ALA A 59 8.74 8.32 19.79
C ALA A 59 7.49 7.98 18.96
N GLU A 60 6.79 6.92 19.33
CA GLU A 60 5.47 6.63 18.76
C GLU A 60 4.45 7.70 19.16
N SER A 61 3.59 8.06 18.21
CA SER A 61 2.60 9.13 18.38
C SER A 61 1.40 8.65 19.20
N VAL A 62 1.56 8.64 20.52
CA VAL A 62 0.53 8.26 21.49
C VAL A 62 -0.24 9.50 21.95
N GLY A 63 -1.55 9.36 22.15
CA GLY A 63 -2.39 10.45 22.65
C GLY A 63 -3.84 10.03 22.82
N ALA A 64 -4.75 11.00 22.98
CA ALA A 64 -6.18 10.71 23.22
C ALA A 64 -6.87 9.89 22.11
N MET A 65 -6.29 9.88 20.91
CA MET A 65 -6.85 9.21 19.73
C MET A 65 -6.02 8.03 19.23
N ASN A 66 -4.82 7.78 19.78
CA ASN A 66 -3.92 6.73 19.32
C ASN A 66 -3.33 5.98 20.50
N SER A 67 -3.36 4.66 20.46
CA SER A 67 -2.65 3.80 21.40
C SER A 67 -1.73 2.83 20.69
N PHE A 68 -0.72 2.36 21.40
CA PHE A 68 0.20 1.34 20.93
C PHE A 68 0.31 0.22 21.97
N GLU A 69 0.33 -1.02 21.49
CA GLU A 69 0.62 -2.19 22.31
C GLU A 69 1.61 -3.09 21.57
N LEU A 70 2.56 -3.65 22.32
CA LEU A 70 3.55 -4.58 21.78
C LEU A 70 3.16 -5.99 22.19
N TYR A 71 3.04 -6.88 21.21
CA TYR A 71 2.81 -8.30 21.41
C TYR A 71 3.97 -9.13 20.86
N ARG A 72 3.97 -10.39 21.25
CA ARG A 72 4.87 -11.43 20.76
C ARG A 72 4.08 -12.67 20.36
N ASP A 73 4.41 -13.26 19.22
CA ASP A 73 3.87 -14.54 18.74
C ASP A 73 5.04 -15.44 18.31
N GLY A 74 5.44 -16.36 19.20
CA GLY A 74 6.68 -17.11 19.02
C GLY A 74 7.90 -16.19 19.08
N ASP A 75 8.70 -16.13 18.02
CA ASP A 75 9.89 -15.26 17.93
C ASP A 75 9.60 -13.88 17.32
N ARG A 76 8.37 -13.67 16.84
CA ARG A 76 7.97 -12.46 16.14
C ARG A 76 7.37 -11.44 17.10
N TYR A 77 7.68 -10.17 16.87
CA TYR A 77 7.04 -9.05 17.51
C TYR A 77 5.92 -8.49 16.64
N ILE A 78 4.86 -8.05 17.30
CA ILE A 78 3.76 -7.33 16.66
C ILE A 78 3.56 -6.01 17.39
N LEU A 79 3.85 -4.90 16.70
CA LEU A 79 3.51 -3.57 17.19
C LEU A 79 2.11 -3.21 16.67
N GLU A 80 1.14 -3.17 17.57
CA GLU A 80 -0.22 -2.73 17.30
C GLU A 80 -0.32 -1.21 17.48
N ASN A 81 -1.00 -0.56 16.54
CA ASN A 81 -1.50 0.79 16.68
C ASN A 81 -3.00 0.82 16.45
N GLU A 82 -3.72 1.35 17.43
CA GLU A 82 -5.15 1.60 17.34
C GLU A 82 -5.42 3.10 17.29
N ASN A 83 -6.21 3.53 16.30
CA ASN A 83 -6.77 4.87 16.23
C ASN A 83 -8.26 4.83 16.61
N PHE A 84 -8.65 5.63 17.60
CA PHE A 84 -10.02 5.70 18.13
C PHE A 84 -10.84 6.89 17.59
N SER A 85 -10.37 7.55 16.53
CA SER A 85 -11.16 8.59 15.86
C SER A 85 -12.42 8.00 15.22
N GLN A 86 -13.29 8.85 14.68
CA GLN A 86 -14.48 8.40 13.97
C GLN A 86 -14.16 7.51 12.76
N ALA A 87 -12.98 7.66 12.16
CA ALA A 87 -12.54 6.86 11.01
C ALA A 87 -11.85 5.54 11.40
N LYS A 88 -11.69 5.27 12.71
CA LYS A 88 -11.06 4.09 13.33
C LYS A 88 -10.05 3.30 12.48
N SER A 89 -8.80 3.19 12.91
CA SER A 89 -7.82 2.31 12.25
C SER A 89 -7.19 1.30 13.19
N ARG A 90 -6.75 0.18 12.61
CA ARG A 90 -5.97 -0.88 13.23
C ARG A 90 -4.76 -1.14 12.36
N ARG A 91 -3.56 -1.02 12.91
CA ARG A 91 -2.31 -1.29 12.21
C ARG A 91 -1.52 -2.29 13.02
N TRP A 92 -1.07 -3.36 12.38
CA TRP A 92 -0.25 -4.39 13.00
C TRP A 92 1.03 -4.54 12.20
N LEU A 93 2.16 -4.20 12.80
CA LEU A 93 3.49 -4.34 12.21
C LEU A 93 4.16 -5.59 12.74
N ILE A 94 4.53 -6.51 11.85
CA ILE A 94 5.14 -7.79 12.19
C ILE A 94 6.61 -7.76 11.81
N PHE A 95 7.47 -8.09 12.76
CA PHE A 95 8.91 -8.07 12.57
C PHE A 95 9.64 -9.01 13.53
N ASP A 96 10.79 -9.49 13.09
CA ASP A 96 11.76 -10.16 13.95
C ASP A 96 12.71 -9.14 14.57
N TYR A 97 13.19 -9.48 15.76
CA TYR A 97 14.17 -8.70 16.49
C TYR A 97 15.29 -9.58 17.06
N ASP A 98 16.52 -9.25 16.73
CA ASP A 98 17.72 -9.86 17.30
C ASP A 98 18.80 -8.80 17.59
N ASN A 99 18.92 -8.43 18.86
CA ASN A 99 20.01 -7.61 19.41
C ASN A 99 20.31 -6.35 18.56
N GLY A 100 19.33 -5.46 18.45
CA GLY A 100 19.38 -4.22 17.68
C GLY A 100 19.10 -4.38 16.18
N ARG A 101 18.99 -5.61 15.66
CA ARG A 101 18.65 -5.88 14.27
C ARG A 101 17.17 -6.17 14.12
N VAL A 102 16.52 -5.40 13.25
CA VAL A 102 15.09 -5.57 12.93
C VAL A 102 14.98 -6.13 11.52
N ALA A 103 14.18 -7.18 11.34
CA ALA A 103 13.77 -7.66 10.02
C ALA A 103 12.24 -7.55 9.91
N LEU A 104 11.77 -6.70 9.01
CA LEU A 104 10.33 -6.56 8.79
C LEU A 104 9.80 -7.79 8.06
N GLU A 105 8.67 -8.31 8.55
CA GLU A 105 7.95 -9.42 7.90
C GLU A 105 6.75 -8.93 7.10
N GLY A 106 5.97 -8.02 7.69
CA GLY A 106 4.76 -7.53 7.08
C GLY A 106 3.99 -6.52 7.92
N ALA A 107 2.90 -6.01 7.35
CA ALA A 107 1.97 -5.14 8.03
C ALA A 107 0.53 -5.44 7.59
N TYR A 108 -0.38 -5.43 8.55
CA TYR A 108 -1.82 -5.39 8.29
C TYR A 108 -2.35 -4.01 8.66
N VAL A 109 -3.12 -3.40 7.77
CA VAL A 109 -3.74 -2.10 8.02
C VAL A 109 -5.21 -2.21 7.70
N PHE A 110 -6.07 -1.92 8.67
CA PHE A 110 -7.52 -1.86 8.51
C PHE A 110 -8.02 -0.49 8.90
N SER A 111 -9.01 0.03 8.18
CA SER A 111 -9.62 1.33 8.44
C SER A 111 -11.11 1.27 8.17
N MET A 112 -11.87 2.04 8.95
CA MET A 112 -13.31 2.13 8.80
C MET A 112 -13.66 3.31 7.89
N ASP A 113 -14.54 3.04 6.93
CA ASP A 113 -15.10 4.04 6.04
C ASP A 113 -16.62 3.91 6.01
N ILE A 114 -17.33 4.93 5.53
CA ILE A 114 -18.79 4.97 5.51
C ILE A 114 -19.29 5.06 4.08
N ASN A 115 -20.04 4.04 3.67
CA ASN A 115 -20.75 4.08 2.40
C ASN A 115 -22.17 4.64 2.62
N PRO A 116 -22.61 5.68 1.88
CA PRO A 116 -23.94 6.27 2.04
C PRO A 116 -25.12 5.29 1.89
N GLY A 117 -24.93 4.17 1.18
CA GLY A 117 -25.96 3.15 0.96
C GLY A 117 -25.84 1.88 1.80
N MET A 118 -24.68 1.64 2.43
CA MET A 118 -24.41 0.39 3.17
C MET A 118 -23.98 0.61 4.63
N GLY A 119 -23.74 1.86 5.04
CA GLY A 119 -23.26 2.18 6.38
C GLY A 119 -21.74 1.98 6.53
N PRO A 120 -21.24 1.87 7.76
CA PRO A 120 -19.81 1.69 8.03
C PRO A 120 -19.32 0.33 7.53
N TYR A 121 -18.12 0.29 6.97
CA TYR A 121 -17.46 -0.92 6.53
C TYR A 121 -15.95 -0.82 6.73
N TRP A 122 -15.32 -1.98 6.91
CA TRP A 122 -13.87 -2.07 7.05
C TRP A 122 -13.21 -2.37 5.70
N HIS A 123 -12.12 -1.67 5.41
CA HIS A 123 -11.22 -1.94 4.29
C HIS A 123 -9.78 -1.97 4.80
N GLY A 124 -8.81 -2.34 3.95
CA GLY A 124 -7.43 -2.43 4.42
C GLY A 124 -6.40 -2.87 3.38
N TYR A 125 -5.20 -3.22 3.87
CA TYR A 125 -4.07 -3.73 3.10
C TYR A 125 -3.32 -4.81 3.88
N ASP A 126 -2.74 -5.76 3.16
CA ASP A 126 -1.75 -6.72 3.65
C ASP A 126 -0.43 -6.46 2.92
N CYS A 127 0.57 -5.91 3.61
CA CYS A 127 1.89 -5.65 3.06
C CYS A 127 2.88 -6.69 3.54
N ARG A 128 3.62 -7.31 2.61
CA ARG A 128 4.54 -8.41 2.87
C ARG A 128 5.94 -8.01 2.45
N ALA A 129 6.89 -8.24 3.34
CA ALA A 129 8.29 -8.00 3.08
C ALA A 129 8.85 -8.97 2.03
N ASP A 130 9.89 -8.49 1.35
CA ASP A 130 10.65 -9.17 0.31
C ASP A 130 12.04 -9.63 0.77
N THR A 131 12.35 -9.51 2.07
CA THR A 131 13.63 -9.75 2.77
C THR A 131 14.58 -8.55 2.75
N LYS A 132 14.47 -7.67 3.76
CA LYS A 132 15.46 -6.64 4.08
C LYS A 132 15.55 -6.43 5.59
N LEU A 133 16.78 -6.28 6.07
CA LEU A 133 17.02 -5.68 7.38
C LEU A 133 16.56 -4.23 7.35
N PHE A 134 15.85 -3.84 8.39
CA PHE A 134 15.32 -2.49 8.53
C PHE A 134 16.36 -1.60 9.21
N ALA A 135 16.70 -0.51 8.54
CA ALA A 135 17.59 0.49 9.11
C ALA A 135 16.84 1.33 10.13
N ARG A 136 17.50 1.62 11.26
CA ARG A 136 16.98 2.51 12.30
C ARG A 136 16.64 3.88 11.69
N PRO A 137 15.39 4.35 11.79
CA PRO A 137 15.00 5.68 11.33
C PRO A 137 15.49 6.78 12.29
N SER A 138 15.87 7.93 11.73
CA SER A 138 16.27 9.13 12.48
C SER A 138 15.16 10.18 12.59
N ASP A 139 14.31 10.30 11.56
CA ASP A 139 13.35 11.43 11.45
C ASP A 139 11.88 11.04 11.66
N ASP A 140 11.59 9.74 11.78
CA ASP A 140 10.23 9.20 11.92
C ASP A 140 10.16 8.19 13.07
N SER A 141 8.97 7.98 13.64
CA SER A 141 8.77 6.89 14.59
C SER A 141 9.05 5.53 13.93
N PHE A 142 9.31 4.50 14.73
CA PHE A 142 9.59 3.17 14.21
C PHE A 142 8.41 2.67 13.37
N SER A 143 7.18 2.83 13.85
CA SER A 143 5.98 2.36 13.17
C SER A 143 5.77 3.04 11.81
N ASP A 144 5.87 4.36 11.73
CA ASP A 144 5.68 5.11 10.49
C ASP A 144 6.75 4.76 9.43
N ALA A 145 8.01 4.66 9.86
CA ALA A 145 9.09 4.29 8.97
C ALA A 145 8.98 2.82 8.49
N ALA A 146 8.59 1.89 9.37
CA ALA A 146 8.40 0.48 9.04
C ALA A 146 7.20 0.28 8.10
N LEU A 147 6.06 0.93 8.38
CA LEU A 147 4.89 0.94 7.49
C LEU A 147 5.26 1.49 6.12
N ARG A 148 5.98 2.61 6.05
CA ARG A 148 6.44 3.18 4.78
C ARG A 148 7.39 2.24 4.04
N ALA A 149 8.26 1.52 4.75
CA ALA A 149 9.16 0.55 4.14
C ALA A 149 8.40 -0.65 3.53
N LEU A 150 7.37 -1.14 4.21
CA LEU A 150 6.55 -2.30 3.82
C LEU A 150 5.47 -1.97 2.78
N CYS A 151 4.68 -0.94 3.06
CA CYS A 151 3.47 -0.56 2.34
C CYS A 151 3.71 0.58 1.35
N GLY A 152 4.80 1.33 1.46
CA GLY A 152 4.96 2.58 0.70
C GLY A 152 3.85 3.57 1.06
N ASP A 153 3.22 4.18 0.05
CA ASP A 153 2.08 5.08 0.24
C ASP A 153 0.73 4.33 0.11
N ALA A 154 0.68 3.01 0.41
CA ALA A 154 -0.55 2.25 0.30
C ALA A 154 -1.62 2.63 1.35
N GLU A 155 -1.22 3.33 2.43
CA GLU A 155 -2.16 3.91 3.39
C GLU A 155 -3.06 4.95 2.71
N GLY A 156 -4.37 4.67 2.62
CA GLY A 156 -5.39 5.59 2.09
C GLY A 156 -6.08 5.18 0.79
N MET A 157 -5.76 4.02 0.20
CA MET A 157 -6.47 3.43 -0.95
C MET A 157 -7.70 2.60 -0.55
N VAL A 158 -8.91 3.13 -0.51
CA VAL A 158 -10.11 2.28 -0.36
C VAL A 158 -10.25 1.39 -1.59
N VAL A 159 -9.78 0.14 -1.55
CA VAL A 159 -10.17 -0.82 -2.60
C VAL A 159 -11.51 -1.40 -2.16
N SER A 160 -12.58 -0.92 -2.78
CA SER A 160 -13.84 -1.67 -2.82
C SER A 160 -13.53 -3.03 -3.45
N GLY A 161 -13.30 -4.03 -2.61
CA GLY A 161 -13.67 -5.37 -2.98
C GLY A 161 -15.17 -5.31 -3.22
N GLN A 162 -15.61 -5.60 -4.46
CA GLN A 162 -16.96 -6.14 -4.59
C GLN A 162 -17.04 -7.25 -3.54
N SER A 163 -18.03 -7.15 -2.66
CA SER A 163 -18.37 -8.23 -1.77
C SER A 163 -18.62 -9.45 -2.65
N SER A 164 -17.61 -10.29 -2.82
CA SER A 164 -17.84 -11.70 -3.06
C SER A 164 -18.69 -12.11 -1.88
N SER A 165 -19.97 -12.36 -2.14
CA SER A 165 -20.92 -12.81 -1.16
C SER A 165 -20.42 -14.14 -0.57
N VAL A 166 -19.56 -14.05 0.43
CA VAL A 166 -19.24 -15.15 1.32
C VAL A 166 -20.09 -14.88 2.54
N THR A 167 -21.12 -15.69 2.70
CA THR A 167 -22.09 -15.65 3.80
C THR A 167 -21.34 -15.44 5.11
N ALA A 168 -21.43 -14.23 5.68
CA ALA A 168 -20.83 -13.95 6.98
C ALA A 168 -21.49 -14.84 8.03
N PRO A 169 -20.73 -15.52 8.90
CA PRO A 169 -21.32 -16.17 10.07
C PRO A 169 -22.02 -15.10 10.91
N ALA A 170 -23.13 -15.45 11.57
CA ALA A 170 -24.02 -14.49 12.25
C ALA A 170 -23.38 -13.63 13.37
N LYS A 171 -22.09 -13.85 13.69
CA LYS A 171 -21.25 -13.08 14.61
C LYS A 171 -19.78 -13.13 14.14
N GLY A 172 -19.36 -12.18 13.31
CA GLY A 172 -17.98 -12.06 12.85
C GLY A 172 -17.83 -11.13 11.63
N LEU A 173 -16.64 -10.55 11.48
CA LEU A 173 -16.31 -9.66 10.38
C LEU A 173 -15.40 -10.37 9.36
N THR A 174 -15.75 -10.30 8.08
CA THR A 174 -14.90 -10.76 6.99
C THR A 174 -14.41 -9.57 6.18
N VAL A 175 -13.10 -9.43 5.98
CA VAL A 175 -12.51 -8.33 5.21
C VAL A 175 -11.59 -8.89 4.13
N SER A 176 -11.86 -8.54 2.87
CA SER A 176 -10.96 -8.82 1.75
C SER A 176 -10.10 -7.59 1.46
N VAL A 177 -8.78 -7.76 1.50
CA VAL A 177 -7.82 -6.67 1.31
C VAL A 177 -6.86 -6.99 0.16
N PRO A 178 -6.43 -5.99 -0.63
CA PRO A 178 -5.29 -6.15 -1.52
C PRO A 178 -4.01 -6.55 -0.75
N VAL A 179 -3.27 -7.49 -1.33
CA VAL A 179 -1.95 -7.91 -0.85
C VAL A 179 -0.89 -7.13 -1.62
N TYR A 180 0.14 -6.65 -0.93
CA TYR A 180 1.31 -6.00 -1.50
C TYR A 180 2.56 -6.80 -1.13
N LYS A 181 3.39 -7.16 -2.09
CA LYS A 181 4.70 -7.76 -1.86
C LYS A 181 5.75 -6.85 -2.47
N ALA A 182 6.75 -6.43 -1.70
CA ALA A 182 7.70 -5.39 -2.14
C ALA A 182 6.99 -4.11 -2.64
N ARG A 183 5.88 -3.71 -2.01
CA ARG A 183 5.01 -2.58 -2.41
C ARG A 183 4.30 -2.75 -3.76
N ILE A 184 4.31 -3.96 -4.33
CA ILE A 184 3.62 -4.29 -5.58
C ILE A 184 2.37 -5.11 -5.24
N ARG A 185 1.21 -4.72 -5.78
CA ARG A 185 -0.04 -5.46 -5.55
C ARG A 185 0.09 -6.89 -6.11
N ALA A 186 -0.01 -7.87 -5.24
CA ALA A 186 0.14 -9.30 -5.49
C ALA A 186 -1.15 -10.08 -5.18
N GLY A 187 -2.30 -9.53 -5.60
CA GLY A 187 -3.61 -10.15 -5.42
C GLY A 187 -4.40 -9.59 -4.23
N SER A 188 -5.22 -10.45 -3.61
CA SER A 188 -6.02 -10.12 -2.43
C SER A 188 -6.05 -11.28 -1.44
N ALA A 189 -6.09 -10.97 -0.15
CA ALA A 189 -6.28 -11.91 0.94
C ALA A 189 -7.64 -11.65 1.58
N THR A 190 -8.23 -12.68 2.20
CA THR A 190 -9.47 -12.56 2.95
C THR A 190 -9.24 -13.03 4.36
N TYR A 191 -9.60 -12.17 5.31
CA TYR A 191 -9.47 -12.39 6.73
C TYR A 191 -10.83 -12.52 7.38
N LEU A 192 -10.90 -13.34 8.43
CA LEU A 192 -12.04 -13.48 9.31
C LEU A 192 -11.66 -13.02 10.71
N PHE A 193 -12.50 -12.20 11.33
CA PHE A 193 -12.45 -11.84 12.73
C PHE A 193 -13.59 -12.56 13.43
N ALA A 194 -13.28 -13.72 14.01
CA ALA A 194 -14.29 -14.61 14.57
C ALA A 194 -14.87 -14.02 15.86
N GLY A 195 -16.18 -13.78 15.90
CA GLY A 195 -16.86 -13.26 17.09
C GLY A 195 -16.67 -11.76 17.36
N SER A 196 -15.99 -11.02 16.49
CA SER A 196 -15.89 -9.55 16.55
C SER A 196 -16.42 -8.88 15.28
N GLU A 197 -16.98 -7.69 15.44
CA GLU A 197 -17.41 -6.80 14.33
C GLU A 197 -16.34 -5.77 13.96
N GLU A 198 -15.20 -5.77 14.68
CA GLU A 198 -14.03 -4.92 14.42
C GLU A 198 -12.78 -5.78 14.18
N PRO A 199 -11.78 -5.28 13.43
CA PRO A 199 -10.51 -5.95 13.29
C PRO A 199 -9.78 -6.04 14.63
N GLU A 200 -9.78 -7.21 15.24
CA GLU A 200 -9.06 -7.50 16.48
C GLU A 200 -7.96 -8.54 16.22
N ILE A 201 -6.74 -8.25 16.65
CA ILE A 201 -5.59 -9.11 16.38
C ILE A 201 -5.77 -10.53 16.94
N ALA A 202 -6.40 -10.65 18.11
CA ALA A 202 -6.60 -11.92 18.81
C ALA A 202 -7.61 -12.85 18.11
N THR A 203 -8.48 -12.31 17.24
CA THR A 203 -9.51 -13.08 16.52
C THR A 203 -9.22 -13.23 15.03
N LEU A 204 -8.08 -12.68 14.56
CA LEU A 204 -7.66 -12.69 13.17
C LEU A 204 -7.35 -14.12 12.70
N ALA A 205 -8.15 -14.61 11.75
CA ALA A 205 -7.97 -15.87 11.07
C ALA A 205 -7.85 -15.69 9.55
N CYS A 206 -7.07 -16.57 8.92
CA CYS A 206 -6.93 -16.59 7.47
C CYS A 206 -8.03 -17.41 6.80
N LEU A 207 -8.72 -16.83 5.83
CA LEU A 207 -9.65 -17.55 4.95
C LEU A 207 -9.03 -17.88 3.59
N SER A 208 -8.29 -16.95 2.99
CA SER A 208 -7.72 -17.16 1.67
C SER A 208 -6.49 -16.30 1.41
N ASN A 209 -5.46 -16.87 0.79
CA ASN A 209 -4.28 -16.18 0.28
C ASN A 209 -3.58 -15.29 1.33
N CYS A 210 -3.67 -15.61 2.62
CA CYS A 210 -2.90 -14.96 3.69
C CYS A 210 -1.62 -15.76 3.98
N VAL A 211 -0.68 -15.16 4.69
CA VAL A 211 0.53 -15.87 5.15
C VAL A 211 0.26 -16.40 6.56
N SER A 212 -0.05 -17.70 6.68
CA SER A 212 -0.21 -18.35 7.98
C SER A 212 1.15 -18.74 8.58
N GLY A 213 1.19 -19.02 9.89
CA GLY A 213 2.42 -19.25 10.66
C GLY A 213 3.39 -20.29 10.07
N THR A 214 2.94 -21.23 9.25
CA THR A 214 3.78 -22.25 8.59
C THR A 214 4.48 -21.76 7.32
N GLN A 215 3.96 -20.75 6.62
CA GLN A 215 4.57 -20.20 5.39
C GLN A 215 5.74 -19.23 5.67
N TRP A 216 5.94 -18.83 6.92
CA TRP A 216 7.03 -17.92 7.30
C TRP A 216 8.37 -18.66 7.51
N GLN A 217 8.36 -19.97 7.76
CA GLN A 217 9.58 -20.76 8.01
C GLN A 217 10.33 -21.17 6.73
N GLU A 218 9.67 -21.20 5.57
CA GLU A 218 10.24 -21.79 4.34
C GLU A 218 11.05 -20.78 3.49
N ARG A 219 11.20 -19.53 3.96
CA ARG A 219 11.93 -18.45 3.26
C ARG A 219 13.45 -18.42 3.50
N VAL A 220 14.07 -19.58 3.74
CA VAL A 220 15.53 -19.76 3.60
C VAL A 220 15.82 -20.88 2.60
N ALA A 221 15.41 -20.68 1.35
CA ALA A 221 16.03 -21.31 0.21
C ALA A 221 15.86 -20.40 -1.01
N VAL A 222 16.94 -19.69 -1.36
CA VAL A 222 17.02 -18.94 -2.61
C VAL A 222 16.91 -19.95 -3.75
N GLN A 223 15.86 -19.83 -4.56
CA GLN A 223 15.84 -20.40 -5.90
C GLN A 223 15.63 -19.26 -6.90
N PRO A 224 16.45 -19.15 -7.96
CA PRO A 224 16.34 -18.06 -8.90
C PRO A 224 15.10 -18.31 -9.76
N ALA A 225 14.07 -17.47 -9.59
CA ALA A 225 12.99 -17.39 -10.57
C ALA A 225 13.50 -16.62 -11.79
N LEU A 226 13.44 -17.29 -12.95
CA LEU A 226 13.73 -16.72 -14.26
C LEU A 226 12.86 -15.47 -14.48
N LEU A 227 13.51 -14.34 -14.73
CA LEU A 227 12.88 -13.09 -15.10
C LEU A 227 12.29 -13.22 -16.50
N THR A 228 10.97 -13.09 -16.61
CA THR A 228 10.32 -12.74 -17.87
C THR A 228 9.53 -11.45 -17.71
N ASP A 229 10.15 -10.38 -18.21
CA ASP A 229 9.55 -9.21 -18.87
C ASP A 229 8.62 -8.27 -18.05
N GLU A 230 9.21 -7.56 -17.08
CA GLU A 230 8.60 -6.39 -16.39
C GLU A 230 9.04 -5.02 -16.99
N GLN A 231 9.19 -4.90 -18.32
CA GLN A 231 9.52 -3.61 -18.96
C GLN A 231 8.30 -2.83 -19.51
N ASN A 232 7.07 -3.31 -19.31
CA ASN A 232 5.87 -2.79 -20.00
C ASN A 232 4.99 -1.79 -19.20
N GLU A 233 5.38 -1.34 -18.00
CA GLU A 233 4.52 -0.49 -17.16
C GLU A 233 4.81 1.03 -17.24
N THR A 234 5.84 1.45 -17.97
CA THR A 234 6.22 2.86 -18.10
C THR A 234 6.82 3.19 -19.45
N LEU A 235 6.65 4.45 -19.88
CA LEU A 235 7.35 5.01 -21.04
C LEU A 235 8.66 5.71 -20.66
N CYS A 236 9.06 5.66 -19.38
CA CYS A 236 10.33 6.17 -18.91
C CYS A 236 11.47 5.19 -19.22
N SER A 237 12.64 5.73 -19.52
CA SER A 237 13.85 4.94 -19.68
C SER A 237 14.37 4.47 -18.31
N ALA A 238 15.21 3.43 -18.29
CA ALA A 238 15.72 2.85 -17.04
C ALA A 238 16.59 3.81 -16.21
N ASP A 239 17.15 4.84 -16.84
CA ASP A 239 17.96 5.91 -16.24
C ASP A 239 17.13 7.15 -15.84
N GLU A 240 15.81 7.11 -16.01
CA GLU A 240 14.91 8.22 -15.70
C GLU A 240 14.10 7.93 -14.43
N ASP A 241 13.93 8.95 -13.59
CA ASP A 241 13.00 8.93 -12.47
C ASP A 241 11.57 8.95 -12.99
N ILE A 242 10.72 8.07 -12.47
CA ILE A 242 9.31 8.03 -12.83
C ILE A 242 8.55 8.98 -11.90
N TYR A 243 8.17 10.14 -12.43
CA TYR A 243 7.34 11.12 -11.72
C TYR A 243 5.88 10.71 -11.70
N PHE A 244 5.43 10.02 -12.75
CA PHE A 244 4.10 9.42 -12.87
C PHE A 244 4.15 8.40 -14.01
N SER A 245 3.47 7.25 -13.90
CA SER A 245 3.16 6.37 -15.03
C SER A 245 1.87 5.60 -14.80
N CYS A 246 0.98 5.69 -15.77
CA CYS A 246 -0.37 5.16 -15.70
C CYS A 246 -0.73 4.48 -17.02
N PRO A 247 -0.97 3.16 -17.02
CA PRO A 247 -1.54 2.49 -18.16
C PRO A 247 -2.99 2.94 -18.35
N LEU A 248 -3.40 3.04 -19.60
CA LEU A 248 -4.71 3.44 -20.05
C LEU A 248 -5.31 2.29 -20.88
N THR A 249 -6.64 2.24 -20.99
CA THR A 249 -7.32 1.29 -21.88
C THR A 249 -6.82 1.42 -23.33
N GLY A 250 -6.76 0.29 -24.04
CA GLY A 250 -6.24 0.23 -25.42
C GLY A 250 -4.70 0.11 -25.52
N GLY A 251 -4.03 -0.30 -24.44
CA GLY A 251 -2.58 -0.54 -24.41
C GLY A 251 -1.74 0.74 -24.42
N LYS A 252 -2.37 1.90 -24.20
CA LYS A 252 -1.68 3.18 -24.07
C LYS A 252 -1.14 3.33 -22.66
N THR A 253 -0.08 4.08 -22.51
CA THR A 253 0.47 4.49 -21.23
C THR A 253 0.75 5.98 -21.29
N VAL A 254 0.49 6.67 -20.19
CA VAL A 254 0.94 8.04 -19.96
C VAL A 254 2.02 8.02 -18.88
N SER A 255 3.16 8.64 -19.14
CA SER A 255 4.24 8.74 -18.15
C SER A 255 4.80 10.16 -18.11
N VAL A 256 5.21 10.60 -16.92
CA VAL A 256 6.03 11.77 -16.69
C VAL A 256 7.36 11.26 -16.16
N CYS A 257 8.42 11.52 -16.91
CA CYS A 257 9.76 10.99 -16.67
C CYS A 257 10.71 12.15 -16.41
N ALA A 258 11.65 11.99 -15.48
CA ALA A 258 12.61 13.00 -15.14
C ALA A 258 14.04 12.46 -15.20
N TRP A 259 15.00 13.36 -15.44
CA TRP A 259 16.42 13.02 -15.46
C TRP A 259 17.19 14.13 -14.76
N GLY A 260 17.83 13.81 -13.64
CA GLY A 260 18.61 14.76 -12.84
C GLY A 260 17.82 15.99 -12.35
N ASN A 261 16.48 15.88 -12.23
CA ASN A 261 15.62 16.99 -11.80
C ASN A 261 15.39 16.92 -10.28
N ASN A 262 15.79 17.99 -9.58
CA ASN A 262 15.58 18.17 -8.14
C ASN A 262 15.07 19.57 -7.78
N LYS A 263 14.91 20.45 -8.78
CA LYS A 263 14.35 21.81 -8.68
C LYS A 263 13.88 22.29 -10.04
N PRO A 264 12.98 23.28 -10.13
CA PRO A 264 12.38 23.72 -11.40
C PRO A 264 13.35 24.05 -12.54
N THR A 265 14.55 24.53 -12.21
CA THR A 265 15.55 25.00 -13.20
C THR A 265 16.62 23.96 -13.53
N ALA A 266 16.57 22.74 -12.97
CA ALA A 266 17.61 21.72 -13.14
C ALA A 266 17.07 20.44 -13.79
N GLY A 267 17.96 19.69 -14.43
CA GLY A 267 17.63 18.42 -15.07
C GLY A 267 16.63 18.56 -16.21
N SER A 268 15.85 17.51 -16.45
CA SER A 268 14.76 17.53 -17.40
C SER A 268 13.53 16.78 -16.90
N VAL A 269 12.35 17.22 -17.33
CA VAL A 269 11.09 16.50 -17.14
C VAL A 269 10.40 16.37 -18.49
N GLN A 270 9.80 15.22 -18.78
CA GLN A 270 9.16 14.93 -20.04
C GLN A 270 7.90 14.08 -19.85
N TYR A 271 6.81 14.54 -20.43
CA TYR A 271 5.58 13.81 -20.62
C TYR A 271 5.66 12.94 -21.88
N ARG A 272 5.20 11.69 -21.76
CA ARG A 272 5.12 10.70 -22.82
C ARG A 272 3.73 10.06 -22.81
N TYR A 273 3.15 9.90 -24.00
CA TYR A 273 1.93 9.15 -24.22
C TYR A 273 2.08 8.27 -25.46
N GLY A 274 1.66 7.02 -25.38
CA GLY A 274 1.77 6.06 -26.48
C GLY A 274 1.78 4.62 -25.99
N MET A 275 2.29 3.70 -26.79
CA MET A 275 2.55 2.32 -26.38
C MET A 275 4.04 2.16 -26.03
N PRO A 276 4.43 1.16 -25.22
CA PRO A 276 5.83 0.77 -25.09
C PRO A 276 6.48 0.60 -26.47
N GLY A 277 7.66 1.21 -26.67
CA GLY A 277 8.36 1.23 -27.97
C GLY A 277 7.77 2.13 -29.06
N LYS A 278 6.59 2.73 -28.85
CA LYS A 278 5.94 3.63 -29.82
C LYS A 278 5.29 4.83 -29.13
N ILE A 279 6.10 5.86 -28.88
CA ILE A 279 5.62 7.14 -28.33
C ILE A 279 4.84 7.91 -29.40
N GLU A 280 3.61 8.30 -29.08
CA GLU A 280 2.71 9.05 -29.97
C GLU A 280 2.71 10.54 -29.64
N MET A 281 2.97 10.87 -28.38
CA MET A 281 3.10 12.24 -27.93
C MET A 281 4.21 12.37 -26.92
N LEU A 282 5.05 13.37 -27.15
CA LEU A 282 6.17 13.77 -26.34
C LEU A 282 6.03 15.27 -26.02
N TYR A 283 6.33 15.67 -24.78
CA TYR A 283 6.42 17.08 -24.39
C TYR A 283 7.36 17.27 -23.19
N PRO A 284 8.26 18.27 -23.21
CA PRO A 284 8.74 18.97 -24.39
C PRO A 284 9.42 18.01 -25.37
N GLN A 285 9.55 18.41 -26.64
CA GLN A 285 10.19 17.54 -27.65
C GLN A 285 11.67 17.28 -27.33
N ASN A 286 12.37 18.32 -26.87
CA ASN A 286 13.75 18.23 -26.40
C ASN A 286 13.75 18.21 -24.88
N ARG A 287 14.64 17.39 -24.28
CA ARG A 287 14.86 17.37 -22.83
C ARG A 287 15.17 18.78 -22.33
N ALA A 288 14.39 19.27 -21.39
CA ALA A 288 14.53 20.61 -20.83
C ALA A 288 14.04 20.63 -19.38
N ALA A 289 14.59 21.56 -18.60
CA ALA A 289 14.13 21.81 -17.24
C ALA A 289 12.64 22.18 -17.22
N PRO A 290 11.89 21.78 -16.18
CA PRO A 290 10.43 21.92 -16.12
C PRO A 290 9.94 23.35 -15.91
N LYS A 291 10.79 24.29 -15.50
CA LYS A 291 10.42 25.69 -15.29
C LYS A 291 9.65 26.26 -16.48
N ASP A 292 8.54 26.92 -16.19
CA ASP A 292 7.58 27.51 -17.12
C ASP A 292 6.91 26.51 -18.09
N LYS A 293 7.09 25.20 -17.90
CA LYS A 293 6.56 24.13 -18.77
C LYS A 293 5.63 23.19 -18.04
N PHE A 294 6.03 22.75 -16.84
CA PHE A 294 5.27 21.86 -15.99
C PHE A 294 5.00 22.51 -14.64
N PHE A 295 3.79 22.33 -14.17
CA PHE A 295 3.33 22.85 -12.89
C PHE A 295 2.73 21.72 -12.07
N VAL A 296 2.98 21.74 -10.77
CA VAL A 296 2.27 20.90 -9.80
C VAL A 296 1.21 21.72 -9.08
N VAL A 297 0.01 21.18 -9.00
CA VAL A 297 -1.12 21.81 -8.31
C VAL A 297 -1.64 20.85 -7.25
N ASN A 298 -1.73 21.31 -6.01
CA ASN A 298 -2.53 20.64 -4.99
C ASN A 298 -3.94 21.25 -5.01
N ALA A 299 -4.87 20.51 -5.60
CA ALA A 299 -6.28 20.87 -5.74
C ALA A 299 -7.17 20.11 -4.73
N SER A 300 -6.59 19.61 -3.64
CA SER A 300 -7.32 18.89 -2.59
C SER A 300 -8.36 19.81 -1.92
N GLU A 301 -9.54 19.25 -1.63
CA GLU A 301 -10.66 19.94 -0.97
C GLU A 301 -11.37 19.01 0.00
N GLY A 302 -11.54 19.46 1.25
CA GLY A 302 -12.11 18.63 2.32
C GLY A 302 -11.33 17.31 2.46
N SER A 303 -12.04 16.19 2.35
CA SER A 303 -11.46 14.84 2.41
C SER A 303 -10.94 14.32 1.05
N VAL A 304 -11.05 15.09 -0.03
CA VAL A 304 -10.62 14.68 -1.37
C VAL A 304 -9.16 15.07 -1.59
N ASN A 305 -8.29 14.09 -1.84
CA ASN A 305 -6.93 14.30 -2.29
C ASN A 305 -6.90 14.42 -3.82
N LEU A 306 -6.40 15.55 -4.33
CA LEU A 306 -6.20 15.79 -5.76
C LEU A 306 -4.88 16.53 -6.00
N ASN A 307 -3.90 15.82 -6.55
CA ASN A 307 -2.66 16.40 -7.04
C ASN A 307 -2.62 16.33 -8.56
N ILE A 308 -2.05 17.34 -9.20
CA ILE A 308 -2.09 17.46 -10.67
C ILE A 308 -0.71 17.86 -11.19
N ILE A 309 -0.17 17.12 -12.15
CA ILE A 309 0.89 17.63 -13.04
C ILE A 309 0.20 18.24 -14.26
N LYS A 310 0.45 19.53 -14.48
CA LYS A 310 -0.23 20.36 -15.46
C LYS A 310 0.75 20.98 -16.44
N PHE A 311 0.44 20.90 -17.73
CA PHE A 311 1.20 21.58 -18.78
C PHE A 311 0.31 21.94 -19.98
N LYS A 312 0.82 22.83 -20.84
CA LYS A 312 0.13 23.24 -22.07
C LYS A 312 0.96 22.92 -23.30
N LYS A 313 0.30 22.39 -24.34
CA LYS A 313 0.89 22.19 -25.68
C LYS A 313 -0.07 22.73 -26.73
N GLY A 314 0.25 23.91 -27.26
CA GLY A 314 -0.64 24.63 -28.19
C GLY A 314 -1.98 24.99 -27.52
N PRO A 315 -3.14 24.69 -28.14
CA PRO A 315 -4.45 25.02 -27.56
C PRO A 315 -4.93 24.02 -26.50
N TYR A 316 -4.09 23.03 -26.16
CA TYR A 316 -4.45 21.93 -25.27
C TYR A 316 -3.81 22.07 -23.89
N THR A 317 -4.62 21.89 -22.84
CA THR A 317 -4.15 21.73 -21.47
C THR A 317 -4.21 20.26 -21.09
N TYR A 318 -3.13 19.75 -20.53
CA TYR A 318 -3.02 18.38 -20.06
C TYR A 318 -2.97 18.39 -18.54
N LEU A 319 -3.84 17.60 -17.93
CA LEU A 319 -3.94 17.39 -16.50
C LEU A 319 -3.70 15.91 -16.22
N VAL A 320 -2.55 15.61 -15.63
CA VAL A 320 -2.24 14.29 -15.10
C VAL A 320 -2.66 14.30 -13.64
N ASN A 321 -3.81 13.70 -13.34
CA ASN A 321 -4.45 13.79 -12.05
C ASN A 321 -4.13 12.56 -11.22
N GLN A 322 -3.60 12.79 -10.03
CA GLN A 322 -3.60 11.84 -8.93
C GLN A 322 -4.81 12.13 -8.05
N ALA A 323 -5.75 11.20 -8.03
CA ALA A 323 -6.92 11.20 -7.16
C ALA A 323 -7.12 9.77 -6.62
N PHE A 324 -8.32 9.46 -6.11
CA PHE A 324 -8.69 8.10 -5.70
C PHE A 324 -8.43 7.05 -6.80
N VAL A 325 -8.84 7.35 -8.04
CA VAL A 325 -8.35 6.70 -9.25
C VAL A 325 -7.69 7.78 -10.07
N SER A 326 -6.41 7.64 -10.36
CA SER A 326 -5.71 8.60 -11.22
C SER A 326 -6.30 8.60 -12.63
N PHE A 327 -6.23 9.74 -13.29
CA PHE A 327 -6.78 9.90 -14.63
C PHE A 327 -6.05 10.98 -15.42
N LEU A 328 -6.02 10.80 -16.74
CA LEU A 328 -5.59 11.82 -17.66
C LEU A 328 -6.81 12.61 -18.15
N THR A 329 -6.76 13.94 -18.03
CA THR A 329 -7.71 14.85 -18.66
C THR A 329 -6.99 15.73 -19.67
N VAL A 330 -7.55 15.89 -20.86
CA VAL A 330 -7.09 16.85 -21.86
C VAL A 330 -8.22 17.82 -22.19
N LEU A 331 -7.91 19.10 -22.08
CA LEU A 331 -8.81 20.20 -22.38
C LEU A 331 -8.39 20.87 -23.69
N LYS A 332 -9.37 21.39 -24.44
CA LYS A 332 -9.15 22.37 -25.52
C LYS A 332 -9.96 23.61 -25.19
N GLY A 333 -9.31 24.66 -24.70
CA GLY A 333 -10.00 25.73 -23.97
C GLY A 333 -10.66 25.16 -22.69
N ASP A 334 -11.91 25.52 -22.43
CA ASP A 334 -12.67 25.03 -21.26
C ASP A 334 -13.34 23.66 -21.46
N LYS A 335 -13.20 23.05 -22.64
CA LYS A 335 -13.89 21.79 -22.98
C LYS A 335 -12.99 20.58 -22.75
N VAL A 336 -13.48 19.61 -21.98
CA VAL A 336 -12.90 18.26 -21.88
C VAL A 336 -13.06 17.55 -23.22
N ILE A 337 -11.94 17.19 -23.85
CA ILE A 337 -11.91 16.45 -25.12
C ILE A 337 -11.41 15.02 -24.95
N PHE A 338 -10.78 14.73 -23.82
CA PHE A 338 -10.32 13.40 -23.46
C PHE A 338 -10.30 13.30 -21.94
N ARG A 339 -10.85 12.22 -21.41
CA ARG A 339 -10.73 11.85 -20.01
C ARG A 339 -10.66 10.34 -19.91
N GLN A 340 -9.65 9.83 -19.23
CA GLN A 340 -9.48 8.40 -19.08
C GLN A 340 -8.83 8.06 -17.75
N SER A 341 -9.46 7.14 -17.03
CA SER A 341 -8.93 6.59 -15.80
C SER A 341 -7.75 5.67 -16.06
N CYS A 342 -6.84 5.65 -15.10
CA CYS A 342 -5.73 4.72 -15.05
C CYS A 342 -6.21 3.30 -14.83
N GLY A 343 -5.60 2.35 -15.54
CA GLY A 343 -5.58 0.95 -15.16
C GLY A 343 -4.62 0.72 -13.99
N ALA A 344 -4.51 -0.54 -13.54
CA ALA A 344 -3.57 -0.91 -12.51
C ALA A 344 -2.13 -0.63 -12.97
N GLY A 345 -1.38 0.18 -12.22
CA GLY A 345 0.02 0.50 -12.53
C GLY A 345 0.78 1.04 -11.32
N ARG A 346 2.04 0.61 -11.15
CA ARG A 346 2.89 0.88 -9.97
C ARG A 346 3.24 2.34 -9.75
N HIS A 347 3.02 3.21 -10.73
CA HIS A 347 3.42 4.61 -10.71
C HIS A 347 2.26 5.56 -11.01
N ALA A 348 1.00 5.12 -10.87
CA ALA A 348 -0.17 5.96 -11.16
C ALA A 348 -0.43 7.01 -10.06
N PHE A 349 0.62 7.63 -9.53
CA PHE A 349 0.62 8.70 -8.55
C PHE A 349 1.80 9.65 -8.84
N ILE A 350 1.64 10.91 -8.47
CA ILE A 350 2.66 11.96 -8.62
C ILE A 350 3.68 11.79 -7.51
N SER A 351 4.93 11.53 -7.88
CA SER A 351 6.00 11.32 -6.90
C SER A 351 6.29 12.57 -6.06
N ARG A 352 6.78 12.40 -4.84
CA ARG A 352 7.26 13.54 -4.03
C ARG A 352 8.41 14.30 -4.72
N ALA A 353 9.24 13.60 -5.49
CA ALA A 353 10.28 14.20 -6.30
C ALA A 353 9.71 15.16 -7.36
N ALA A 354 8.56 14.85 -7.97
CA ALA A 354 7.84 15.76 -8.84
C ALA A 354 7.41 17.06 -8.14
N MET A 355 6.96 16.97 -6.88
CA MET A 355 6.53 18.13 -6.10
C MET A 355 7.69 19.08 -5.76
N GLN A 356 8.91 18.56 -5.66
CA GLN A 356 10.13 19.36 -5.44
C GLN A 356 10.74 19.84 -6.77
N GLY A 357 10.65 19.01 -7.80
CA GLY A 357 11.29 19.22 -9.10
C GLY A 357 10.59 20.21 -10.02
N MET A 358 9.29 20.48 -9.81
CA MET A 358 8.44 21.34 -10.66
C MET A 358 7.87 22.55 -9.90
N GLU A 359 7.42 23.57 -10.64
CA GLU A 359 6.86 24.78 -10.03
C GLU A 359 5.46 24.54 -9.47
N SER A 360 5.24 24.89 -8.20
CA SER A 360 3.91 24.84 -7.61
C SER A 360 3.04 26.00 -8.11
N ARG A 361 1.77 25.72 -8.41
CA ARG A 361 0.75 26.73 -8.73
C ARG A 361 -0.47 26.57 -7.82
N PRO A 362 -1.14 27.69 -7.46
CA PRO A 362 -2.41 27.61 -6.77
C PRO A 362 -3.46 26.95 -7.67
N LYS A 363 -4.39 26.22 -7.05
CA LYS A 363 -5.53 25.63 -7.75
C LYS A 363 -6.42 26.68 -8.40
N SER A 364 -7.09 26.29 -9.48
CA SER A 364 -7.96 27.12 -10.30
C SER A 364 -9.18 26.32 -10.78
N ALA A 365 -10.23 26.99 -11.26
CA ALA A 365 -11.43 26.31 -11.77
C ALA A 365 -11.14 25.32 -12.92
N GLU A 366 -10.06 25.53 -13.67
CA GLU A 366 -9.61 24.63 -14.75
C GLU A 366 -9.20 23.25 -14.21
N ASP A 367 -8.76 23.17 -12.95
CA ASP A 367 -8.21 21.95 -12.32
C ASP A 367 -9.30 20.95 -11.88
N PHE A 368 -10.57 21.37 -11.89
CA PHE A 368 -11.72 20.55 -11.50
C PHE A 368 -12.56 20.06 -12.70
N ARG A 369 -12.03 20.20 -13.92
CA ARG A 369 -12.74 19.86 -15.16
C ARG A 369 -12.84 18.36 -15.45
#